data_AF-A0A934KNG9-F1
#
_entry.id   AF-A0A934KNG9-F1
#
_cell.length_a   1.000
_cell.length_b   1.000
_cell.length_c   1.000
_cell.angle_alpha   90.00
_cell.angle_beta   90.00
_cell.angle_gamma   90.00
#
_symmetry.space_group_name_H-M   'P 1'
#
loop_
_entity.id
_entity.type
_entity.pdbx_description
1 polymer ?
#
loop_
_entity_poly.entity_id
_entity_poly.type
_entity_poly.pdbx_seq_one_letter_code
_entity_poly.pdbx_strand_id
1 'polypeptide(L)'
;MKNILIIILLVFVLNPDITLAQSTKQRLIILADMGHDPDDEQQIVHLLMGSYKFDLEGLITVTGRFFRKNPTETVKDLRPELFYKIIDGYEKVYPNLKLHAEGWKTPEYLKSIVANGQAGNGMKDVGAGKATAGSDLIINSVLKNDDRPLTIVANAGTNTLAQALYDYRASHTKKELDAFVSKLRVFDNGGQDECGAWICHEFPEIFWIRSNYQTRSFGGPSNNELGPITWQPFENSPKGQHDWAKENIQTNHGALGAVYPDRNVNDMFHFIGGGGTIPWMGALVPGLSDISNPWWGGWSGRYSREKIANVPGYSIVVPDELQYYPYSAFTDGDGVSEKWVNPEDGKIYEGKNTAIWRWRQAMWNDLKCRMDWCVEPFENANHPPEAVINGNKEASIKMMSVKAGEIISLDASASSDPDNDELDFNWWIYTEAGTYKEEIKLSDSNRSKMSIKIPSDAKGKSIHLILEVKDNSAIASLYDYRRIIFSVE
;
A
#
# COMPACT_ATOMS: atom_id res chain seq x y z
N MET A 1 -3.00 -47.91 64.41
CA MET A 1 -3.25 -46.46 64.31
C MET A 1 -2.53 -45.92 63.08
N LYS A 2 -3.31 -45.31 62.17
CA LYS A 2 -2.93 -44.38 61.10
C LYS A 2 -1.94 -44.85 60.03
N ASN A 3 -2.49 -45.43 58.95
CA ASN A 3 -1.90 -45.38 57.61
C ASN A 3 -2.00 -43.93 57.12
N ILE A 4 -0.86 -43.28 56.87
CA ILE A 4 -0.79 -41.96 56.23
C ILE A 4 -0.67 -42.19 54.73
N LEU A 5 -1.74 -41.90 54.00
CA LEU A 5 -1.77 -41.86 52.54
C LEU A 5 -1.14 -40.54 52.10
N ILE A 6 0.06 -40.57 51.52
CA ILE A 6 0.68 -39.39 50.90
C ILE A 6 0.05 -39.24 49.51
N ILE A 7 -0.84 -38.27 49.37
CA ILE A 7 -1.36 -37.82 48.07
C ILE A 7 -0.33 -36.86 47.49
N ILE A 8 0.38 -37.30 46.45
CA ILE A 8 1.23 -36.44 45.63
C ILE A 8 0.31 -35.67 44.69
N LEU A 9 0.06 -34.40 45.00
CA LEU A 9 -0.66 -33.48 44.13
C LEU A 9 0.30 -33.00 43.04
N LEU A 10 0.24 -33.60 41.84
CA LEU A 10 0.91 -33.07 40.66
C LEU A 10 0.20 -31.78 40.23
N VAL A 11 0.79 -30.63 40.55
CA VAL A 11 0.39 -29.35 39.98
C VAL A 11 0.97 -29.28 38.56
N PHE A 12 0.14 -29.53 37.55
CA PHE A 12 0.45 -29.15 36.18
C PHE A 12 0.43 -27.62 36.10
N VAL A 13 1.62 -27.00 36.12
CA VAL A 13 1.77 -25.61 35.69
C VAL A 13 1.62 -25.63 34.17
N LEU A 14 0.39 -25.41 33.70
CA LEU A 14 0.15 -24.99 32.33
C LEU A 14 0.78 -23.61 32.20
N ASN A 15 1.99 -23.52 31.64
CA ASN A 15 2.46 -22.29 31.04
C ASN A 15 1.59 -22.08 29.80
N PRO A 16 0.71 -21.07 29.74
CA PRO A 16 0.27 -20.63 28.44
C PRO A 16 1.51 -19.99 27.81
N ASP A 17 2.16 -20.69 26.89
CA ASP A 17 2.90 -20.02 25.84
C ASP A 17 1.86 -19.19 25.08
N ILE A 18 1.58 -18.00 25.60
CA ILE A 18 0.92 -16.94 24.85
C ILE A 18 1.97 -16.51 23.84
N THR A 19 2.14 -17.29 22.76
CA THR A 19 2.58 -16.72 21.50
C THR A 19 1.53 -15.69 21.15
N LEU A 20 1.78 -14.44 21.53
CA LEU A 20 1.08 -13.31 20.94
C LEU A 20 1.24 -13.50 19.44
N ALA A 21 0.13 -13.71 18.72
CA ALA A 21 0.18 -13.76 17.28
C ALA A 21 0.87 -12.47 16.80
N GLN A 22 2.04 -12.61 16.19
CA GLN A 22 2.76 -11.47 15.67
C GLN A 22 1.87 -10.82 14.62
N SER A 23 1.54 -9.54 14.83
CA SER A 23 0.66 -8.79 13.93
C SER A 23 1.17 -8.91 12.50
N THR A 24 0.33 -9.28 11.53
CA THR A 24 0.72 -9.31 10.11
C THR A 24 0.60 -7.94 9.44
N LYS A 25 0.16 -6.92 10.19
CA LYS A 25 -0.02 -5.55 9.68
C LYS A 25 1.31 -4.98 9.20
N GLN A 26 1.30 -4.30 8.06
CA GLN A 26 2.47 -3.58 7.58
C GLN A 26 2.75 -2.36 8.47
N ARG A 27 4.03 -2.01 8.64
CA ARG A 27 4.45 -0.81 9.36
C ARG A 27 4.81 0.28 8.36
N LEU A 28 4.23 1.46 8.47
CA LEU A 28 4.33 2.51 7.46
C LEU A 28 4.84 3.83 8.06
N ILE A 29 5.73 4.53 7.35
CA ILE A 29 6.00 5.96 7.50
C ILE A 29 5.74 6.64 6.17
N ILE A 30 5.06 7.79 6.19
CA ILE A 30 4.81 8.62 5.01
C ILE A 30 5.75 9.82 5.03
N LEU A 31 6.43 10.05 3.91
CA LEU A 31 7.17 11.29 3.62
C LEU A 31 6.40 12.05 2.53
N ALA A 32 5.86 13.22 2.86
CA ALA A 32 5.05 14.03 1.93
C ALA A 32 5.45 15.51 1.95
N ASP A 33 5.48 16.15 0.78
CA ASP A 33 5.68 17.60 0.63
C ASP A 33 4.35 18.36 0.71
N MET A 34 3.71 18.22 1.88
CA MET A 34 2.39 18.78 2.20
C MET A 34 2.26 20.25 1.77
N GLY A 35 1.14 20.56 1.09
CA GLY A 35 0.78 21.91 0.66
C GLY A 35 1.38 22.34 -0.69
N HIS A 36 2.08 21.44 -1.39
CA HIS A 36 2.56 21.69 -2.74
C HIS A 36 1.51 21.39 -3.82
N ASP A 37 1.02 20.14 -3.89
CA ASP A 37 -0.12 19.70 -4.71
C ASP A 37 -1.20 19.20 -3.73
N PRO A 38 -2.50 19.49 -3.98
CA PRO A 38 -3.56 18.96 -3.13
C PRO A 38 -3.60 17.43 -3.03
N ASP A 39 -2.97 16.69 -3.96
CA ASP A 39 -2.96 15.22 -3.92
C ASP A 39 -2.33 14.64 -2.63
N ASP A 40 -1.32 15.30 -2.04
CA ASP A 40 -0.75 14.89 -0.75
C ASP A 40 -1.72 15.10 0.43
N GLU A 41 -2.63 16.05 0.37
CA GLU A 41 -3.70 16.19 1.37
C GLU A 41 -4.80 15.14 1.14
N GLN A 42 -5.19 14.91 -0.13
CA GLN A 42 -6.17 13.89 -0.52
C GLN A 42 -5.76 12.49 -0.08
N GLN A 43 -4.49 12.11 -0.33
CA GLN A 43 -3.98 10.78 0.05
C GLN A 43 -3.92 10.59 1.56
N ILE A 44 -3.69 11.64 2.36
CA ILE A 44 -3.66 11.49 3.83
C ILE A 44 -5.06 11.29 4.38
N VAL A 45 -6.08 11.97 3.84
CA VAL A 45 -7.48 11.66 4.17
C VAL A 45 -7.80 10.19 3.86
N HIS A 46 -7.45 9.71 2.68
CA HIS A 46 -7.66 8.32 2.28
C HIS A 46 -6.86 7.33 3.17
N LEU A 47 -5.59 7.62 3.45
CA LEU A 47 -4.73 6.82 4.32
C LEU A 47 -5.33 6.67 5.72
N LEU A 48 -5.85 7.77 6.30
CA LEU A 48 -6.45 7.71 7.63
C LEU A 48 -7.66 6.78 7.66
N MET A 49 -8.47 6.73 6.60
CA MET A 49 -9.59 5.79 6.44
C MET A 49 -9.17 4.32 6.33
N GLY A 50 -7.90 4.07 5.98
CA GLY A 50 -7.28 2.75 5.97
C GLY A 50 -6.50 2.38 7.24
N SER A 51 -6.27 3.34 8.15
CA SER A 51 -5.23 3.25 9.19
C SER A 51 -5.42 2.17 10.26
N TYR A 52 -6.60 1.55 10.34
CA TYR A 52 -6.83 0.38 11.19
C TYR A 52 -6.23 -0.91 10.61
N LYS A 53 -5.92 -0.99 9.31
CA LYS A 53 -5.35 -2.18 8.63
C LYS A 53 -3.82 -2.25 8.70
N PHE A 54 -3.14 -1.16 9.06
CA PHE A 54 -1.69 -1.10 9.16
C PHE A 54 -1.22 -0.32 10.40
N ASP A 55 0.07 -0.41 10.71
CA ASP A 55 0.70 0.35 11.78
C ASP A 55 1.39 1.59 11.20
N LEU A 56 0.67 2.71 11.21
CA LEU A 56 1.22 4.00 10.83
C LEU A 56 2.13 4.52 11.96
N GLU A 57 3.40 4.76 11.66
CA GLU A 57 4.44 5.12 12.64
C GLU A 57 5.01 6.52 12.45
N GLY A 58 4.75 7.17 11.31
CA GLY A 58 5.25 8.51 11.01
C GLY A 58 4.47 9.20 9.90
N LEU A 59 4.19 10.48 10.13
CA LEU A 59 3.67 11.42 9.14
C LEU A 59 4.67 12.58 9.07
N ILE A 60 5.59 12.50 8.11
CA ILE A 60 6.75 13.39 8.06
C ILE A 60 6.62 14.35 6.89
N THR A 61 6.64 15.65 7.19
CA THR A 61 6.76 16.66 6.13
C THR A 61 8.18 16.66 5.61
N VAL A 62 8.33 16.63 4.29
CA VAL A 62 9.64 16.67 3.63
C VAL A 62 9.63 17.67 2.48
N THR A 63 10.81 17.90 1.91
CA THR A 63 10.92 18.63 0.64
C THR A 63 10.91 17.66 -0.54
N GLY A 64 10.83 18.20 -1.75
CA GLY A 64 10.85 17.43 -2.99
C GLY A 64 11.35 18.25 -4.17
N ARG A 65 11.05 17.82 -5.39
CA ARG A 65 11.55 18.44 -6.64
C ARG A 65 11.16 19.91 -6.76
N PHE A 66 10.10 20.32 -6.10
CA PHE A 66 9.58 21.68 -6.13
C PHE A 66 10.34 22.66 -5.21
N PHE A 67 11.25 22.18 -4.35
CA PHE A 67 12.08 23.04 -3.49
C PHE A 67 13.40 23.48 -4.17
N ARG A 68 13.57 23.18 -5.47
CA ARG A 68 14.74 23.55 -6.27
C ARG A 68 14.78 25.06 -6.58
N LYS A 69 15.91 25.60 -7.05
CA LYS A 69 16.10 27.06 -7.25
C LYS A 69 15.19 27.69 -8.34
N ASN A 70 14.64 26.91 -9.29
CA ASN A 70 13.70 27.38 -10.32
C ASN A 70 12.54 26.39 -10.59
N PRO A 71 11.49 26.39 -9.75
CA PRO A 71 10.12 26.13 -10.18
C PRO A 71 9.29 27.36 -9.77
N THR A 72 8.79 28.14 -10.71
CA THR A 72 8.23 29.49 -10.48
C THR A 72 7.17 29.49 -9.37
N GLU A 73 7.59 29.97 -8.19
CA GLU A 73 6.84 30.23 -6.96
C GLU A 73 5.97 29.09 -6.41
N THR A 74 6.62 28.24 -5.61
CA THR A 74 5.97 27.20 -4.81
C THR A 74 6.30 27.44 -3.33
N VAL A 75 5.44 26.95 -2.43
CA VAL A 75 5.71 26.98 -0.98
C VAL A 75 7.02 26.22 -0.71
N LYS A 76 8.00 26.90 -0.11
CA LYS A 76 9.33 26.35 0.20
C LYS A 76 9.50 26.02 1.69
N ASP A 77 8.40 25.94 2.40
CA ASP A 77 8.37 25.65 3.83
C ASP A 77 7.67 24.31 4.07
N LEU A 78 8.12 23.59 5.09
CA LEU A 78 7.42 22.40 5.58
C LEU A 78 6.09 22.82 6.22
N ARG A 79 5.01 22.09 5.92
CA ARG A 79 3.63 22.43 6.34
C ARG A 79 3.00 21.37 7.25
N PRO A 80 3.57 21.07 8.42
CA PRO A 80 3.05 20.01 9.31
C PRO A 80 1.64 20.32 9.83
N GLU A 81 1.23 21.59 9.83
CA GLU A 81 -0.12 21.98 10.20
C GLU A 81 -1.21 21.42 9.27
N LEU A 82 -0.87 21.02 8.04
CA LEU A 82 -1.81 20.33 7.17
C LEU A 82 -2.08 18.90 7.64
N PHE A 83 -1.08 18.18 8.17
CA PHE A 83 -1.33 16.91 8.86
C PHE A 83 -2.24 17.12 10.07
N TYR A 84 -1.94 18.11 10.91
CA TYR A 84 -2.76 18.40 12.09
C TYR A 84 -4.20 18.76 11.72
N LYS A 85 -4.42 19.59 10.68
CA LYS A 85 -5.75 19.92 10.16
C LYS A 85 -6.54 18.67 9.76
N ILE A 86 -5.91 17.73 9.04
CA ILE A 86 -6.57 16.49 8.62
C ILE A 86 -6.86 15.59 9.83
N ILE A 87 -5.90 15.46 10.75
CA ILE A 87 -6.09 14.68 11.99
C ILE A 87 -7.18 15.29 12.88
N ASP A 88 -7.33 16.61 12.91
CA ASP A 88 -8.42 17.28 13.64
C ASP A 88 -9.79 16.97 13.01
N GLY A 89 -9.86 16.86 11.68
CA GLY A 89 -11.05 16.35 10.97
C GLY A 89 -11.34 14.88 11.32
N TYR A 90 -10.31 14.03 11.32
CA TYR A 90 -10.38 12.63 11.73
C TYR A 90 -10.87 12.47 13.18
N GLU A 91 -10.38 13.30 14.10
CA GLU A 91 -10.77 13.28 15.51
C GLU A 91 -12.28 13.42 15.70
N LYS A 92 -12.96 14.22 14.87
CA LYS A 92 -14.41 14.43 14.98
C LYS A 92 -15.24 13.25 14.48
N VAL A 93 -14.69 12.45 13.57
CA VAL A 93 -15.35 11.25 13.04
C VAL A 93 -14.89 9.96 13.74
N TYR A 94 -13.78 10.02 14.50
CA TYR A 94 -13.19 8.89 15.23
C TYR A 94 -14.18 8.09 16.10
N PRO A 95 -15.12 8.72 16.85
CA PRO A 95 -16.12 7.96 17.59
C PRO A 95 -16.96 7.04 16.70
N ASN A 96 -17.31 7.50 15.50
CA ASN A 96 -18.12 6.75 14.54
C ASN A 96 -17.30 5.66 13.83
N LEU A 97 -16.06 5.97 13.43
CA LEU A 97 -15.16 5.00 12.79
C LEU A 97 -14.98 3.71 13.62
N LYS A 98 -14.94 3.84 14.95
CA LYS A 98 -14.84 2.71 15.88
C LYS A 98 -16.05 1.77 15.88
N LEU A 99 -17.18 2.18 15.31
CA LEU A 99 -18.34 1.30 15.11
C LEU A 99 -18.07 0.28 13.99
N HIS A 100 -17.24 0.63 13.00
CA HIS A 100 -17.06 -0.13 11.77
C HIS A 100 -15.88 -1.10 11.80
N ALA A 101 -14.86 -0.82 12.61
CA ALA A 101 -13.70 -1.69 12.73
C ALA A 101 -12.90 -1.46 14.02
N GLU A 102 -12.13 -2.46 14.41
CA GLU A 102 -11.15 -2.36 15.48
C GLU A 102 -9.75 -1.99 14.96
N GLY A 103 -8.95 -1.36 15.82
CA GLY A 103 -7.54 -1.09 15.55
C GLY A 103 -7.23 0.28 14.95
N TRP A 104 -8.23 1.17 14.85
CA TRP A 104 -8.03 2.58 14.52
C TRP A 104 -7.02 3.25 15.45
N LYS A 105 -6.22 4.15 14.89
CA LYS A 105 -5.24 4.91 15.65
C LYS A 105 -5.92 6.09 16.33
N THR A 106 -5.68 6.28 17.63
CA THR A 106 -6.23 7.43 18.35
C THR A 106 -5.72 8.75 17.73
N PRO A 107 -6.54 9.81 17.67
CA PRO A 107 -6.09 11.13 17.21
C PRO A 107 -4.84 11.62 17.93
N GLU A 108 -4.72 11.41 19.24
CA GLU A 108 -3.55 11.80 20.04
C GLU A 108 -2.27 11.10 19.55
N TYR A 109 -2.36 9.78 19.29
CA TYR A 109 -1.26 9.02 18.69
C TYR A 109 -0.89 9.55 17.31
N LEU A 110 -1.87 9.79 16.43
CA LEU A 110 -1.61 10.34 15.10
C LEU A 110 -0.89 11.68 15.15
N LYS A 111 -1.30 12.58 16.06
CA LYS A 111 -0.60 13.87 16.29
C LYS A 111 0.82 13.67 16.82
N SER A 112 1.06 12.63 17.63
CA SER A 112 2.38 12.34 18.22
C SER A 112 3.42 11.82 17.23
N ILE A 113 2.98 11.28 16.08
CA ILE A 113 3.86 10.76 15.03
C ILE A 113 4.04 11.75 13.86
N VAL A 114 3.50 12.97 13.98
CA VAL A 114 3.79 14.06 13.04
C VAL A 114 5.15 14.64 13.35
N ALA A 115 6.01 14.75 12.33
CA ALA A 115 7.34 15.34 12.47
C ALA A 115 7.74 16.13 11.23
N ASN A 116 8.70 17.04 11.39
CA ASN A 116 9.36 17.71 10.28
C ASN A 116 10.65 16.97 9.92
N GLY A 117 10.82 16.68 8.62
CA GLY A 117 12.06 16.21 8.05
C GLY A 117 13.02 17.35 7.70
N GLN A 118 13.87 17.11 6.71
CA GLN A 118 14.78 18.13 6.18
C GLN A 118 13.99 19.28 5.54
N ALA A 119 14.46 20.52 5.72
CA ALA A 119 13.82 21.73 5.19
C ALA A 119 14.49 22.24 3.91
N GLY A 120 15.72 21.81 3.64
CA GLY A 120 16.45 22.09 2.42
C GLY A 120 16.27 21.01 1.36
N ASN A 121 16.83 21.25 0.17
CA ASN A 121 16.67 20.37 -0.99
C ASN A 121 17.78 19.32 -1.09
N GLY A 122 17.38 18.05 -1.19
CA GLY A 122 18.26 16.94 -1.54
C GLY A 122 19.44 16.73 -0.59
N MET A 123 20.54 16.18 -1.12
CA MET A 123 21.73 15.83 -0.35
C MET A 123 22.46 17.05 0.21
N LYS A 124 22.16 18.26 -0.30
CA LYS A 124 22.71 19.51 0.24
C LYS A 124 22.21 19.78 1.66
N ASP A 125 21.07 19.22 2.06
CA ASP A 125 20.54 19.31 3.42
C ASP A 125 20.75 18.04 4.24
N VAL A 126 21.65 17.16 3.80
CA VAL A 126 22.07 15.97 4.54
C VAL A 126 23.50 16.17 5.08
N GLY A 127 23.80 15.62 6.25
CA GLY A 127 25.14 15.60 6.83
C GLY A 127 25.19 15.81 8.34
N ALA A 128 26.41 15.91 8.88
CA ALA A 128 26.65 16.09 10.31
C ALA A 128 25.94 17.34 10.86
N GLY A 129 25.22 17.17 11.98
CA GLY A 129 24.50 18.25 12.64
C GLY A 129 23.18 18.66 11.97
N LYS A 130 22.68 17.87 11.02
CA LYS A 130 21.41 18.12 10.30
C LYS A 130 20.30 17.12 10.64
N ALA A 131 20.42 16.40 11.77
CA ALA A 131 19.34 15.57 12.28
C ALA A 131 18.07 16.39 12.49
N THR A 132 16.92 15.79 12.18
CA THR A 132 15.59 16.38 12.33
C THR A 132 14.70 15.43 13.13
N ALA A 133 13.59 15.96 13.65
CA ALA A 133 12.61 15.12 14.34
C ALA A 133 12.10 13.98 13.42
N GLY A 134 11.99 14.23 12.12
CA GLY A 134 11.64 13.22 11.12
C GLY A 134 12.71 12.15 10.94
N SER A 135 13.99 12.51 10.81
CA SER A 135 15.06 11.53 10.69
C SER A 135 15.19 10.67 11.95
N ASP A 136 15.05 11.28 13.13
CA ASP A 136 15.07 10.58 14.41
C ASP A 136 13.87 9.63 14.54
N LEU A 137 12.68 10.05 14.10
CA LEU A 137 11.48 9.21 14.09
C LEU A 137 11.69 7.97 13.21
N ILE A 138 12.33 8.11 12.04
CA ILE A 138 12.66 6.96 11.17
C ILE A 138 13.61 6.01 11.90
N ILE A 139 14.71 6.52 12.48
CA ILE A 139 15.68 5.69 13.22
C ILE A 139 14.98 4.93 14.35
N ASN A 140 14.23 5.65 15.19
CA ASN A 140 13.52 5.08 16.33
C ASN A 140 12.50 4.02 15.90
N SER A 141 11.84 4.21 14.76
CA SER A 141 10.89 3.24 14.22
C SER A 141 11.59 1.98 13.75
N VAL A 142 12.72 2.06 13.03
CA VAL A 142 13.49 0.87 12.63
C VAL A 142 14.04 0.10 13.83
N LEU A 143 14.43 0.82 14.89
CA LEU A 143 14.99 0.25 16.12
C LEU A 143 13.95 -0.36 17.08
N LYS A 144 12.65 -0.21 16.82
CA LYS A 144 11.63 -0.91 17.61
C LYS A 144 11.92 -2.41 17.63
N ASN A 145 11.62 -3.05 18.77
CA ASN A 145 11.70 -4.51 18.92
C ASN A 145 10.52 -5.18 18.18
N ASP A 146 10.58 -5.07 16.87
CA ASP A 146 9.61 -5.57 15.90
C ASP A 146 10.39 -6.10 14.69
N ASP A 147 10.17 -7.36 14.37
CA ASP A 147 10.85 -8.04 13.25
C ASP A 147 10.22 -7.72 11.90
N ARG A 148 9.02 -7.12 11.89
CA ARG A 148 8.36 -6.73 10.65
C ARG A 148 9.15 -5.60 10.00
N PRO A 149 9.32 -5.64 8.66
CA PRO A 149 9.96 -4.56 7.94
C PRO A 149 9.17 -3.25 8.11
N LEU A 150 9.90 -2.14 8.04
CA LEU A 150 9.33 -0.81 8.00
C LEU A 150 9.29 -0.33 6.55
N THR A 151 8.08 -0.04 6.07
CA THR A 151 7.87 0.56 4.76
C THR A 151 7.93 2.07 4.87
N ILE A 152 8.82 2.69 4.11
CA ILE A 152 8.86 4.14 3.89
C ILE A 152 8.18 4.43 2.56
N VAL A 153 7.04 5.11 2.63
CA VAL A 153 6.35 5.65 1.45
C VAL A 153 6.87 7.06 1.22
N ALA A 154 7.66 7.23 0.16
CA ALA A 154 8.23 8.50 -0.23
C ALA A 154 7.41 9.11 -1.36
N ASN A 155 6.45 9.96 -0.99
CA ASN A 155 5.61 10.68 -1.94
C ASN A 155 6.33 11.88 -2.55
N ALA A 156 7.45 12.30 -1.94
CA ALA A 156 8.27 13.43 -2.31
C ALA A 156 9.77 13.08 -2.28
N GLY A 157 10.63 13.99 -1.80
CA GLY A 157 12.05 13.74 -1.62
C GLY A 157 12.36 12.78 -0.48
N THR A 158 13.55 12.18 -0.54
CA THR A 158 14.01 11.15 0.40
C THR A 158 15.19 11.60 1.26
N ASN A 159 15.53 12.88 1.22
CA ASN A 159 16.59 13.48 2.05
C ASN A 159 16.46 13.22 3.56
N THR A 160 15.24 13.08 4.09
CA THR A 160 15.03 12.76 5.51
C THR A 160 15.40 11.33 5.84
N LEU A 161 15.12 10.39 4.94
CA LEU A 161 15.62 9.02 5.03
C LEU A 161 17.15 8.97 4.83
N ALA A 162 17.68 9.77 3.91
CA ALA A 162 19.13 9.87 3.70
C ALA A 162 19.84 10.39 4.94
N GLN A 163 19.28 11.39 5.64
CA GLN A 163 19.78 11.90 6.91
C GLN A 163 19.76 10.82 8.00
N ALA A 164 18.64 10.09 8.15
CA ALA A 164 18.53 8.99 9.10
C ALA A 164 19.62 7.93 8.87
N LEU A 165 19.85 7.53 7.61
CA LEU A 165 20.88 6.58 7.24
C LEU A 165 22.30 7.14 7.44
N TYR A 166 22.50 8.43 7.17
CA TYR A 166 23.77 9.12 7.40
C TYR A 166 24.16 9.09 8.87
N ASP A 167 23.25 9.49 9.77
CA ASP A 167 23.50 9.57 11.21
C ASP A 167 23.67 8.19 11.84
N TYR A 168 22.85 7.22 11.43
CA TYR A 168 22.96 5.84 11.91
C TYR A 168 24.31 5.23 11.50
N ARG A 169 24.72 5.41 10.23
CA ARG A 169 26.03 4.95 9.73
C ARG A 169 27.20 5.59 10.48
N ALA A 170 27.11 6.87 10.85
CA ALA A 170 28.21 7.57 11.52
C ALA A 170 28.49 7.06 12.95
N SER A 171 27.52 6.39 13.58
CA SER A 171 27.57 5.97 14.98
C SER A 171 27.52 4.46 15.20
N HIS A 172 27.37 3.66 14.14
CA HIS A 172 27.20 2.20 14.22
C HIS A 172 28.22 1.44 13.36
N THR A 173 28.45 0.19 13.73
CA THR A 173 29.26 -0.73 12.92
C THR A 173 28.56 -1.07 11.60
N LYS A 174 29.33 -1.52 10.60
CA LYS A 174 28.77 -2.00 9.33
C LYS A 174 27.70 -3.08 9.53
N LYS A 175 27.91 -4.01 10.47
CA LYS A 175 26.95 -5.11 10.74
C LYS A 175 25.62 -4.58 11.26
N GLU A 176 25.66 -3.61 12.18
CA GLU A 176 24.45 -2.98 12.72
C GLU A 176 23.72 -2.15 11.67
N LEU A 177 24.48 -1.45 10.82
CA LEU A 177 23.95 -0.71 9.68
C LEU A 177 23.31 -1.63 8.63
N ASP A 178 23.96 -2.73 8.26
CA ASP A 178 23.40 -3.72 7.33
C ASP A 178 22.08 -4.30 7.89
N ALA A 179 22.04 -4.60 9.19
CA ALA A 179 20.82 -5.05 9.86
C ALA A 179 19.72 -4.00 9.86
N PHE A 180 20.05 -2.73 10.14
CA PHE A 180 19.13 -1.60 10.06
C PHE A 180 18.55 -1.43 8.65
N VAL A 181 19.40 -1.42 7.62
CA VAL A 181 19.01 -1.29 6.21
C VAL A 181 18.13 -2.47 5.76
N SER A 182 18.43 -3.69 6.22
CA SER A 182 17.67 -4.89 5.82
C SER A 182 16.18 -4.85 6.23
N LYS A 183 15.86 -4.09 7.29
CA LYS A 183 14.49 -3.88 7.77
C LYS A 183 13.70 -2.86 6.92
N LEU A 184 14.34 -2.08 6.07
CA LEU A 184 13.67 -1.05 5.27
C LEU A 184 13.09 -1.62 3.98
N ARG A 185 11.89 -1.17 3.64
CA ARG A 185 11.29 -1.27 2.31
C ARG A 185 10.94 0.15 1.87
N VAL A 186 11.47 0.63 0.76
CA VAL A 186 11.18 2.00 0.31
C VAL A 186 10.36 1.96 -0.97
N PHE A 187 9.27 2.72 -0.97
CA PHE A 187 8.46 2.97 -2.15
C PHE A 187 8.59 4.45 -2.52
N ASP A 188 9.37 4.73 -3.55
CA ASP A 188 9.69 6.05 -4.08
C ASP A 188 8.77 6.39 -5.25
N ASN A 189 7.91 7.40 -5.06
CA ASN A 189 7.05 7.96 -6.08
C ASN A 189 7.85 8.92 -6.97
N GLY A 190 8.35 8.39 -8.08
CA GLY A 190 8.90 9.17 -9.18
C GLY A 190 10.29 9.78 -8.97
N GLY A 191 10.98 9.53 -7.84
CA GLY A 191 12.31 10.07 -7.57
C GLY A 191 12.33 11.60 -7.59
N GLN A 192 11.83 12.22 -6.51
CA GLN A 192 11.66 13.68 -6.45
C GLN A 192 12.90 14.45 -5.94
N ASP A 193 13.92 13.75 -5.45
CA ASP A 193 15.25 14.29 -5.20
C ASP A 193 16.35 13.27 -5.52
N GLU A 194 17.61 13.71 -5.55
CA GLU A 194 18.74 12.85 -5.85
C GLU A 194 19.14 11.93 -4.68
N CYS A 195 18.50 12.08 -3.52
CA CYS A 195 18.82 11.30 -2.33
C CYS A 195 18.47 9.82 -2.52
N GLY A 196 17.42 9.50 -3.28
CA GLY A 196 17.08 8.11 -3.57
C GLY A 196 18.18 7.39 -4.34
N ALA A 197 18.80 8.09 -5.30
CA ALA A 197 19.97 7.61 -6.03
C ALA A 197 21.18 7.44 -5.10
N TRP A 198 21.46 8.43 -4.23
CA TRP A 198 22.53 8.34 -3.23
C TRP A 198 22.33 7.16 -2.27
N ILE A 199 21.11 6.97 -1.73
CA ILE A 199 20.78 5.87 -0.83
C ILE A 199 21.02 4.52 -1.53
N CYS A 200 20.50 4.34 -2.75
CA CYS A 200 20.66 3.09 -3.48
C CYS A 200 22.12 2.83 -3.90
N HIS A 201 22.93 3.88 -4.06
CA HIS A 201 24.36 3.77 -4.34
C HIS A 201 25.15 3.33 -3.10
N GLU A 202 24.93 4.00 -1.97
CA GLU A 202 25.67 3.76 -0.72
C GLU A 202 25.20 2.48 0.01
N PHE A 203 23.95 2.10 -0.18
CA PHE A 203 23.29 0.95 0.45
C PHE A 203 22.68 0.03 -0.62
N PRO A 204 23.48 -0.62 -1.48
CA PRO A 204 22.97 -1.37 -2.64
C PRO A 204 22.01 -2.52 -2.29
N GLU A 205 22.08 -3.03 -1.06
CA GLU A 205 21.18 -4.08 -0.55
C GLU A 205 19.82 -3.54 -0.09
N ILE A 206 19.63 -2.22 0.06
CA ILE A 206 18.35 -1.66 0.48
C ILE A 206 17.24 -2.02 -0.51
N PHE A 207 16.08 -2.43 -0.01
CA PHE A 207 14.94 -2.69 -0.87
C PHE A 207 14.32 -1.36 -1.31
N TRP A 208 14.29 -1.12 -2.61
CA TRP A 208 13.82 0.14 -3.19
C TRP A 208 12.98 -0.10 -4.43
N ILE A 209 11.72 0.34 -4.39
CA ILE A 209 10.84 0.46 -5.55
C ILE A 209 10.84 1.93 -5.97
N ARG A 210 11.05 2.20 -7.26
CA ARG A 210 10.80 3.51 -7.86
C ARG A 210 9.69 3.37 -8.89
N SER A 211 8.54 3.99 -8.63
CA SER A 211 7.38 3.95 -9.54
C SER A 211 7.29 5.27 -10.31
N ASN A 212 7.38 5.19 -11.63
CA ASN A 212 7.34 6.36 -12.53
C ASN A 212 6.01 6.50 -13.27
N TYR A 213 5.27 5.40 -13.43
CA TYR A 213 4.09 5.34 -14.28
C TYR A 213 2.84 4.90 -13.51
N GLN A 214 2.91 3.72 -12.89
CA GLN A 214 1.76 3.08 -12.24
C GLN A 214 1.21 3.90 -11.10
N THR A 215 2.08 4.51 -10.28
CA THR A 215 1.65 5.39 -9.18
C THR A 215 0.73 6.53 -9.63
N ARG A 216 0.72 6.94 -10.91
CA ARG A 216 -0.18 8.01 -11.41
C ARG A 216 -1.53 7.48 -11.88
N SER A 217 -1.74 6.17 -11.81
CA SER A 217 -2.87 5.47 -12.43
C SER A 217 -4.09 5.27 -11.52
N PHE A 218 -4.17 5.94 -10.37
CA PHE A 218 -5.34 5.89 -9.50
C PHE A 218 -6.59 6.53 -10.13
N GLY A 219 -6.53 7.82 -10.49
CA GLY A 219 -7.62 8.53 -11.17
C GLY A 219 -7.47 8.62 -12.70
N GLY A 220 -6.24 8.60 -13.22
CA GLY A 220 -5.93 8.79 -14.64
C GLY A 220 -4.65 9.61 -14.82
N PRO A 221 -3.53 9.01 -15.25
CA PRO A 221 -2.23 9.69 -15.31
C PRO A 221 -2.20 10.83 -16.33
N SER A 222 -3.05 10.77 -17.37
CA SER A 222 -3.29 11.83 -18.34
C SER A 222 -4.59 11.56 -19.12
N ASN A 223 -5.05 12.55 -19.90
CA ASN A 223 -6.19 12.39 -20.81
C ASN A 223 -6.02 11.27 -21.85
N ASN A 224 -4.77 10.88 -22.18
CA ASN A 224 -4.48 9.88 -23.19
C ASN A 224 -4.32 8.46 -22.62
N GLU A 225 -4.29 8.33 -21.30
CA GLU A 225 -4.04 7.07 -20.59
C GLU A 225 -5.06 6.89 -19.48
N LEU A 226 -6.34 7.22 -19.71
CA LEU A 226 -7.34 7.25 -18.64
C LEU A 226 -7.55 5.89 -17.98
N GLY A 227 -7.52 4.78 -18.72
CA GLY A 227 -7.88 3.46 -18.21
C GLY A 227 -9.41 3.27 -18.09
N PRO A 228 -9.88 2.35 -17.24
CA PRO A 228 -11.31 2.15 -16.96
C PRO A 228 -11.88 3.33 -16.18
N ILE A 229 -13.09 3.74 -16.54
CA ILE A 229 -13.77 4.86 -15.86
C ILE A 229 -14.60 4.30 -14.71
N THR A 230 -14.26 4.70 -13.48
CA THR A 230 -14.87 4.17 -12.25
C THR A 230 -15.70 5.21 -11.49
N TRP A 231 -15.86 6.41 -12.05
CA TRP A 231 -16.63 7.52 -11.49
C TRP A 231 -17.88 7.82 -12.31
N GLN A 232 -18.50 6.80 -12.91
CA GLN A 232 -19.82 6.98 -13.53
C GLN A 232 -20.87 7.31 -12.45
N PRO A 233 -21.94 8.05 -12.78
CA PRO A 233 -22.30 8.58 -14.12
C PRO A 233 -21.68 9.95 -14.44
N PHE A 234 -20.69 10.41 -13.69
CA PHE A 234 -20.08 11.72 -13.89
C PHE A 234 -19.26 11.76 -15.19
N GLU A 235 -18.99 12.97 -15.67
CA GLU A 235 -18.24 13.19 -16.90
C GLU A 235 -16.84 12.53 -16.85
N ASN A 236 -16.39 11.97 -17.98
CA ASN A 236 -15.06 11.38 -18.14
C ASN A 236 -13.97 12.48 -18.27
N SER A 237 -13.90 13.36 -17.28
CA SER A 237 -13.01 14.52 -17.22
C SER A 237 -12.44 14.65 -15.80
N PRO A 238 -11.36 15.43 -15.60
CA PRO A 238 -10.91 15.79 -14.26
C PRO A 238 -12.05 16.37 -13.42
N LYS A 239 -12.86 17.27 -14.01
CA LYS A 239 -13.99 17.90 -13.32
C LYS A 239 -15.05 16.89 -12.88
N GLY A 240 -15.43 15.94 -13.75
CA GLY A 240 -16.38 14.90 -13.39
C GLY A 240 -15.87 13.98 -12.28
N GLN A 241 -14.57 13.72 -12.22
CA GLN A 241 -13.96 12.99 -11.11
C GLN A 241 -14.02 13.78 -9.78
N HIS A 242 -13.89 15.11 -9.83
CA HIS A 242 -14.12 15.96 -8.65
C HIS A 242 -15.59 16.05 -8.27
N ASP A 243 -16.52 16.02 -9.23
CA ASP A 243 -17.95 15.93 -8.92
C ASP A 243 -18.30 14.60 -8.23
N TRP A 244 -17.69 13.50 -8.67
CA TRP A 244 -17.79 12.22 -7.98
C TRP A 244 -17.23 12.30 -6.55
N ALA A 245 -16.04 12.87 -6.37
CA ALA A 245 -15.42 13.02 -5.04
C ALA A 245 -16.24 13.97 -4.14
N LYS A 246 -16.85 14.99 -4.73
CA LYS A 246 -17.73 15.90 -4.00
C LYS A 246 -18.93 15.18 -3.42
N GLU A 247 -19.53 14.29 -4.20
CA GLU A 247 -20.69 13.50 -3.75
C GLU A 247 -20.31 12.38 -2.78
N ASN A 248 -19.21 11.67 -3.04
CA ASN A 248 -18.89 10.40 -2.37
C ASN A 248 -17.78 10.50 -1.31
N ILE A 249 -17.14 11.67 -1.17
CA ILE A 249 -16.05 11.89 -0.21
C ILE A 249 -16.27 13.19 0.57
N GLN A 250 -16.57 14.30 -0.10
CA GLN A 250 -16.53 15.61 0.56
C GLN A 250 -17.84 15.98 1.28
N THR A 251 -18.98 15.74 0.62
CA THR A 251 -20.28 16.23 1.09
C THR A 251 -20.95 15.18 1.98
N ASN A 252 -21.45 15.60 3.14
CA ASN A 252 -22.15 14.73 4.11
C ASN A 252 -21.32 13.59 4.75
N HIS A 253 -20.01 13.49 4.49
CA HIS A 253 -19.13 12.50 5.12
C HIS A 253 -18.31 13.06 6.30
N GLY A 254 -18.93 13.92 7.11
CA GLY A 254 -18.36 14.46 8.34
C GLY A 254 -17.19 15.43 8.13
N ALA A 255 -16.52 15.76 9.24
CA ALA A 255 -15.45 16.76 9.24
C ALA A 255 -14.21 16.31 8.45
N LEU A 256 -13.98 15.00 8.35
CA LEU A 256 -12.87 14.45 7.58
C LEU A 256 -13.12 14.58 6.07
N GLY A 257 -14.34 14.31 5.59
CA GLY A 257 -14.72 14.56 4.19
C GLY A 257 -14.57 16.03 3.82
N ALA A 258 -14.99 16.94 4.69
CA ALA A 258 -14.93 18.39 4.45
C ALA A 258 -13.49 18.95 4.30
N VAL A 259 -12.47 18.23 4.78
CA VAL A 259 -11.06 18.64 4.62
C VAL A 259 -10.37 17.97 3.44
N TYR A 260 -11.04 17.10 2.69
CA TYR A 260 -10.54 16.54 1.43
C TYR A 260 -10.57 17.63 0.34
N PRO A 261 -9.42 18.17 -0.11
CA PRO A 261 -9.42 19.31 -1.01
C PRO A 261 -9.74 18.90 -2.45
N ASP A 262 -10.20 19.86 -3.23
CA ASP A 262 -10.19 19.75 -4.68
C ASP A 262 -8.76 19.75 -5.20
N ARG A 263 -8.48 18.91 -6.19
CA ARG A 263 -7.21 18.96 -6.94
C ARG A 263 -7.32 19.98 -8.07
N ASN A 264 -7.31 21.25 -7.67
CA ASN A 264 -7.39 22.39 -8.55
C ASN A 264 -6.11 23.22 -8.42
N VAL A 265 -5.38 23.38 -9.53
CA VAL A 265 -4.14 24.16 -9.58
C VAL A 265 -4.29 25.20 -10.69
N ASN A 266 -4.14 26.48 -10.33
CA ASN A 266 -4.31 27.62 -11.25
C ASN A 266 -5.65 27.59 -12.01
N ASP A 267 -6.74 27.40 -11.26
CA ASP A 267 -8.13 27.33 -11.77
C ASP A 267 -8.39 26.18 -12.76
N MET A 268 -7.54 25.16 -12.78
CA MET A 268 -7.70 23.94 -13.57
C MET A 268 -7.80 22.71 -12.69
N PHE A 269 -8.86 21.93 -12.89
CA PHE A 269 -8.99 20.62 -12.27
C PHE A 269 -8.05 19.61 -12.91
N HIS A 270 -7.32 18.88 -12.08
CA HIS A 270 -6.50 17.74 -12.45
C HIS A 270 -7.14 16.45 -11.94
N PHE A 271 -6.94 15.33 -12.63
CA PHE A 271 -7.37 14.03 -12.10
C PHE A 271 -6.78 13.82 -10.70
N ILE A 272 -7.57 13.28 -9.78
CA ILE A 272 -7.14 12.87 -8.45
C ILE A 272 -5.92 11.95 -8.60
N GLY A 273 -4.82 12.39 -7.99
CA GLY A 273 -3.51 11.78 -8.15
C GLY A 273 -3.44 10.43 -7.43
N GLY A 274 -2.69 9.50 -8.01
CA GLY A 274 -2.31 8.26 -7.30
C GLY A 274 -0.95 8.34 -6.62
N GLY A 275 -0.19 9.42 -6.85
CA GLY A 275 1.21 9.55 -6.43
C GLY A 275 1.40 9.25 -4.94
N GLY A 276 0.56 9.85 -4.10
CA GLY A 276 0.55 9.57 -2.67
C GLY A 276 -0.28 8.35 -2.24
N THR A 277 -1.26 7.94 -3.03
CA THR A 277 -2.21 6.87 -2.66
C THR A 277 -1.67 5.47 -2.96
N ILE A 278 -1.30 5.20 -4.22
CA ILE A 278 -0.90 3.86 -4.69
C ILE A 278 0.22 3.21 -3.85
N PRO A 279 1.27 3.92 -3.40
CA PRO A 279 2.38 3.31 -2.66
C PRO A 279 2.00 2.49 -1.43
N TRP A 280 0.89 2.82 -0.76
CA TRP A 280 0.46 2.13 0.47
C TRP A 280 -0.82 1.29 0.32
N MET A 281 -1.56 1.39 -0.79
CA MET A 281 -2.85 0.69 -0.96
C MET A 281 -2.77 -0.84 -0.78
N GLY A 282 -1.64 -1.47 -1.10
CA GLY A 282 -1.41 -2.90 -0.88
C GLY A 282 -1.50 -3.32 0.59
N ALA A 283 -1.30 -2.38 1.54
CA ALA A 283 -1.45 -2.63 2.96
C ALA A 283 -2.92 -2.84 3.39
N LEU A 284 -3.89 -2.42 2.58
CA LEU A 284 -5.32 -2.68 2.82
C LEU A 284 -5.71 -4.13 2.52
N VAL A 285 -4.96 -4.78 1.63
CA VAL A 285 -5.24 -6.12 1.09
C VAL A 285 -4.03 -7.06 1.24
N PRO A 286 -3.59 -7.37 2.47
CA PRO A 286 -2.40 -8.20 2.71
C PRO A 286 -2.55 -9.65 2.22
N GLY A 287 -3.78 -10.13 1.99
CA GLY A 287 -4.04 -11.40 1.31
C GLY A 287 -3.73 -11.38 -0.20
N LEU A 288 -3.60 -10.21 -0.81
CA LEU A 288 -3.38 -10.03 -2.25
C LEU A 288 -1.91 -9.83 -2.62
N SER A 289 -1.17 -9.03 -1.85
CA SER A 289 0.18 -8.59 -2.23
C SER A 289 1.09 -8.37 -1.03
N ASP A 290 2.39 -8.51 -1.24
CA ASP A 290 3.45 -8.21 -0.29
C ASP A 290 4.47 -7.30 -0.98
N ILE A 291 4.76 -6.16 -0.35
CA ILE A 291 5.72 -5.18 -0.89
C ILE A 291 7.11 -5.79 -1.06
N SER A 292 7.49 -6.78 -0.24
CA SER A 292 8.79 -7.47 -0.37
C SER A 292 8.90 -8.34 -1.62
N ASN A 293 7.78 -8.55 -2.33
CA ASN A 293 7.71 -9.30 -3.58
C ASN A 293 7.02 -8.44 -4.65
N PRO A 294 7.63 -7.33 -5.10
CA PRO A 294 6.92 -6.27 -5.81
C PRO A 294 6.47 -6.68 -7.23
N TRP A 295 7.00 -7.78 -7.78
CA TRP A 295 6.53 -8.36 -9.04
C TRP A 295 5.23 -9.18 -8.92
N TRP A 296 4.71 -9.36 -7.70
CA TRP A 296 3.47 -10.08 -7.46
C TRP A 296 2.24 -9.30 -7.94
N GLY A 297 2.28 -7.96 -7.95
CA GLY A 297 1.13 -7.17 -8.34
C GLY A 297 0.05 -7.13 -7.27
N GLY A 298 -0.72 -6.05 -7.25
CA GLY A 298 -1.81 -5.83 -6.32
C GLY A 298 -2.20 -4.36 -6.32
N TRP A 299 -2.82 -3.89 -5.24
CA TRP A 299 -3.31 -2.52 -5.19
C TRP A 299 -2.20 -1.46 -5.23
N SER A 300 -0.96 -1.81 -4.84
CA SER A 300 0.20 -0.93 -5.01
C SER A 300 0.93 -1.08 -6.34
N GLY A 301 0.37 -1.81 -7.31
CA GLY A 301 0.98 -2.04 -8.61
C GLY A 301 1.87 -3.27 -8.66
N ARG A 302 2.53 -3.46 -9.81
CA ARG A 302 3.46 -4.56 -10.09
C ARG A 302 4.76 -4.02 -10.67
N TYR A 303 5.88 -4.49 -10.18
CA TYR A 303 7.21 -4.00 -10.53
C TYR A 303 8.09 -5.11 -11.11
N SER A 304 9.29 -4.75 -11.55
CA SER A 304 10.29 -5.69 -12.04
C SER A 304 10.63 -6.74 -10.97
N ARG A 305 10.99 -7.96 -11.42
CA ARG A 305 11.45 -9.05 -10.53
C ARG A 305 12.82 -8.78 -9.93
N GLU A 306 13.65 -8.11 -10.70
CA GLU A 306 15.02 -7.74 -10.36
C GLU A 306 15.15 -6.22 -10.35
N LYS A 307 16.15 -5.73 -9.61
CA LYS A 307 16.50 -4.31 -9.68
C LYS A 307 17.07 -3.97 -11.05
N ILE A 308 16.63 -2.85 -11.59
CA ILE A 308 17.11 -2.28 -12.85
C ILE A 308 18.09 -1.15 -12.53
N ALA A 309 19.17 -1.06 -13.29
CA ALA A 309 20.19 -0.02 -13.08
C ALA A 309 19.66 1.36 -13.46
N ASN A 310 20.01 2.36 -12.64
CA ASN A 310 19.85 3.79 -12.91
C ASN A 310 18.43 4.19 -13.35
N VAL A 311 17.41 3.65 -12.66
CA VAL A 311 16.00 4.01 -12.89
C VAL A 311 15.82 5.50 -12.60
N PRO A 312 15.59 6.35 -13.61
CA PRO A 312 15.64 7.80 -13.42
C PRO A 312 14.50 8.28 -12.53
N GLY A 313 14.77 9.32 -11.73
CA GLY A 313 13.72 10.14 -11.13
C GLY A 313 13.07 11.09 -12.15
N TYR A 314 12.37 12.11 -11.65
CA TYR A 314 11.83 13.17 -12.51
C TYR A 314 12.94 13.84 -13.33
N SER A 315 12.62 14.30 -14.55
CA SER A 315 13.60 14.89 -15.48
C SER A 315 14.40 16.05 -14.90
N ILE A 316 13.80 16.85 -14.01
CA ILE A 316 14.49 17.96 -13.31
C ILE A 316 15.49 17.48 -12.24
N VAL A 317 15.35 16.23 -11.77
CA VAL A 317 16.18 15.58 -10.75
C VAL A 317 17.35 14.81 -11.38
N VAL A 318 17.13 14.19 -12.54
CA VAL A 318 18.11 13.34 -13.25
C VAL A 318 19.54 13.92 -13.30
N PRO A 319 19.77 15.21 -13.62
CA PRO A 319 21.13 15.77 -13.66
C PRO A 319 21.90 15.63 -12.33
N ASP A 320 21.19 15.72 -11.20
CA ASP A 320 21.79 15.59 -9.87
C ASP A 320 22.03 14.13 -9.48
N GLU A 321 21.29 13.18 -10.07
CA GLU A 321 21.46 11.74 -9.82
C GLU A 321 22.70 11.17 -10.51
N LEU A 322 23.18 11.79 -11.59
CA LEU A 322 24.30 11.28 -12.41
C LEU A 322 25.57 11.00 -11.59
N GLN A 323 25.80 11.78 -10.53
CA GLN A 323 26.97 11.63 -9.67
C GLN A 323 26.94 10.36 -8.80
N TYR A 324 25.77 9.73 -8.64
CA TYR A 324 25.56 8.53 -7.83
C TYR A 324 25.40 7.26 -8.68
N TYR A 325 25.74 7.34 -9.97
CA TYR A 325 25.72 6.16 -10.83
C TYR A 325 26.95 5.26 -10.54
N PRO A 326 26.80 3.92 -10.55
CA PRO A 326 25.55 3.19 -10.73
C PRO A 326 24.76 3.06 -9.42
N TYR A 327 23.44 2.97 -9.53
CA TYR A 327 22.55 2.44 -8.49
C TYR A 327 21.48 1.54 -9.14
N SER A 328 20.65 0.86 -8.34
CA SER A 328 19.59 0.01 -8.89
C SER A 328 18.34 -0.01 -8.01
N ALA A 329 17.17 -0.15 -8.63
CA ALA A 329 15.87 -0.20 -7.96
C ALA A 329 14.88 -1.10 -8.72
N PHE A 330 13.88 -1.65 -8.04
CA PHE A 330 12.72 -2.22 -8.71
C PHE A 330 11.92 -1.10 -9.38
N THR A 331 11.39 -1.33 -10.58
CA THR A 331 10.70 -0.29 -11.34
C THR A 331 9.49 -0.81 -12.08
N ASP A 332 8.55 0.08 -12.37
CA ASP A 332 7.51 -0.11 -13.37
C ASP A 332 8.02 0.34 -14.76
N GLY A 333 7.19 0.21 -15.78
CA GLY A 333 7.51 0.62 -17.15
C GLY A 333 7.16 -0.46 -18.17
N ASP A 334 7.61 -0.29 -19.41
CA ASP A 334 7.19 -1.14 -20.53
C ASP A 334 7.66 -2.60 -20.39
N GLY A 335 8.75 -2.85 -19.64
CA GLY A 335 9.17 -4.20 -19.26
C GLY A 335 8.27 -4.90 -18.23
N VAL A 336 7.30 -4.18 -17.68
CA VAL A 336 6.35 -4.65 -16.66
C VAL A 336 4.92 -4.35 -17.14
N SER A 337 4.50 -5.10 -18.16
CA SER A 337 3.18 -4.97 -18.80
C SER A 337 2.20 -6.04 -18.32
N GLU A 338 0.92 -5.68 -18.17
CA GLU A 338 -0.19 -6.60 -17.92
C GLU A 338 -1.22 -6.55 -19.02
N LYS A 339 -2.01 -7.61 -19.12
CA LYS A 339 -3.21 -7.68 -19.95
C LYS A 339 -4.40 -8.09 -19.11
N TRP A 340 -5.45 -7.28 -19.14
CA TRP A 340 -6.65 -7.50 -18.34
C TRP A 340 -7.90 -7.21 -19.17
N VAL A 341 -8.90 -8.08 -19.04
CA VAL A 341 -10.23 -7.85 -19.59
C VAL A 341 -11.08 -7.29 -18.46
N ASN A 342 -11.56 -6.07 -18.62
CA ASN A 342 -12.43 -5.44 -17.64
C ASN A 342 -13.80 -6.15 -17.64
N PRO A 343 -14.24 -6.75 -16.52
CA PRO A 343 -15.51 -7.45 -16.47
C PRO A 343 -16.73 -6.51 -16.67
N GLU A 344 -16.59 -5.23 -16.34
CA GLU A 344 -17.70 -4.26 -16.40
C GLU A 344 -18.06 -3.85 -17.83
N ASP A 345 -17.07 -3.72 -18.73
CA ASP A 345 -17.29 -3.25 -20.11
C ASP A 345 -16.73 -4.17 -21.20
N GLY A 346 -16.11 -5.29 -20.82
CA GLY A 346 -15.50 -6.27 -21.72
C GLY A 346 -14.27 -5.77 -22.47
N LYS A 347 -13.76 -4.56 -22.20
CA LYS A 347 -12.60 -4.02 -22.91
C LYS A 347 -11.31 -4.65 -22.40
N ILE A 348 -10.36 -4.79 -23.33
CA ILE A 348 -9.01 -5.26 -23.03
C ILE A 348 -8.13 -4.04 -22.77
N TYR A 349 -7.55 -3.99 -21.58
CA TYR A 349 -6.50 -3.06 -21.21
C TYR A 349 -5.15 -3.79 -21.23
N GLU A 350 -4.16 -3.20 -21.88
CA GLU A 350 -2.83 -3.78 -22.02
C GLU A 350 -1.76 -2.71 -21.86
N GLY A 351 -0.73 -2.99 -21.08
CA GLY A 351 0.38 -2.06 -20.82
C GLY A 351 0.78 -1.98 -19.36
N LYS A 352 1.72 -1.07 -19.09
CA LYS A 352 2.29 -0.85 -17.74
C LYS A 352 1.27 -0.37 -16.70
N ASN A 353 0.30 0.45 -17.10
CA ASN A 353 -0.69 1.03 -16.19
C ASN A 353 -1.81 0.02 -15.85
N THR A 354 -1.96 -1.04 -16.65
CA THR A 354 -2.97 -2.09 -16.44
C THR A 354 -2.84 -2.76 -15.07
N ALA A 355 -1.61 -2.82 -14.53
CA ALA A 355 -1.31 -3.32 -13.19
C ALA A 355 -2.02 -2.55 -12.06
N ILE A 356 -2.47 -1.32 -12.30
CA ILE A 356 -3.30 -0.52 -11.38
C ILE A 356 -4.74 -0.49 -11.84
N TRP A 357 -4.98 -0.29 -13.13
CA TRP A 357 -6.33 -0.13 -13.70
C TRP A 357 -7.28 -1.27 -13.34
N ARG A 358 -6.78 -2.50 -13.29
CA ARG A 358 -7.58 -3.67 -12.96
C ARG A 358 -8.18 -3.65 -11.54
N TRP A 359 -7.57 -2.90 -10.62
CA TRP A 359 -7.99 -2.80 -9.22
C TRP A 359 -8.76 -1.53 -8.91
N ARG A 360 -8.82 -0.61 -9.88
CA ARG A 360 -9.28 0.75 -9.66
C ARG A 360 -10.71 0.80 -9.12
N GLN A 361 -11.62 0.00 -9.67
CA GLN A 361 -13.01 -0.02 -9.22
C GLN A 361 -13.11 -0.40 -7.73
N ALA A 362 -12.39 -1.44 -7.32
CA ALA A 362 -12.35 -1.89 -5.93
C ALA A 362 -11.78 -0.81 -5.01
N MET A 363 -10.71 -0.12 -5.42
CA MET A 363 -10.11 0.96 -4.61
C MET A 363 -11.03 2.17 -4.43
N TRP A 364 -11.74 2.59 -5.48
CA TRP A 364 -12.67 3.73 -5.38
C TRP A 364 -13.92 3.38 -4.60
N ASN A 365 -14.43 2.15 -4.75
CA ASN A 365 -15.52 1.64 -3.91
C ASN A 365 -15.10 1.58 -2.44
N ASP A 366 -13.89 1.09 -2.16
CA ASP A 366 -13.33 1.05 -0.80
C ASP A 366 -13.27 2.44 -0.17
N LEU A 367 -12.75 3.45 -0.90
CA LEU A 367 -12.77 4.83 -0.41
C LEU A 367 -14.19 5.36 -0.20
N LYS A 368 -15.09 5.17 -1.17
CA LYS A 368 -16.50 5.59 -1.08
C LYS A 368 -17.17 5.04 0.18
N CYS A 369 -17.20 3.71 0.34
CA CYS A 369 -17.88 3.08 1.48
C CYS A 369 -17.24 3.46 2.82
N ARG A 370 -15.91 3.63 2.86
CA ARG A 370 -15.24 4.10 4.07
C ARG A 370 -15.69 5.51 4.45
N MET A 371 -15.92 6.40 3.49
CA MET A 371 -16.38 7.75 3.82
C MET A 371 -17.78 7.74 4.46
N ASP A 372 -18.62 6.74 4.19
CA ASP A 372 -19.88 6.54 4.94
C ASP A 372 -19.63 6.26 6.43
N TRP A 373 -18.54 5.54 6.76
CA TRP A 373 -18.16 5.22 8.14
C TRP A 373 -17.84 6.44 9.00
N CYS A 374 -17.68 7.61 8.38
CA CYS A 374 -17.47 8.86 9.12
C CYS A 374 -18.73 9.35 9.83
N VAL A 375 -19.93 8.92 9.39
CA VAL A 375 -21.21 9.49 9.83
C VAL A 375 -22.32 8.47 10.06
N GLU A 376 -22.32 7.34 9.35
CA GLU A 376 -23.38 6.33 9.42
C GLU A 376 -23.13 5.33 10.55
N PRO A 377 -24.17 4.77 11.19
CA PRO A 377 -23.99 3.59 12.03
C PRO A 377 -23.58 2.36 11.18
N PHE A 378 -23.14 1.28 11.83
CA PHE A 378 -22.67 0.06 11.16
C PHE A 378 -23.68 -0.46 10.13
N GLU A 379 -24.95 -0.58 10.51
CA GLU A 379 -26.02 -1.13 9.67
C GLU A 379 -26.37 -0.32 8.42
N ASN A 380 -25.87 0.91 8.30
CA ASN A 380 -26.13 1.80 7.16
C ASN A 380 -24.90 2.00 6.26
N ALA A 381 -23.80 1.29 6.52
CA ALA A 381 -22.60 1.34 5.71
C ALA A 381 -22.17 -0.06 5.28
N ASN A 382 -21.46 -0.15 4.15
CA ASN A 382 -20.93 -1.41 3.67
C ASN A 382 -19.54 -1.70 4.26
N HIS A 383 -19.22 -2.98 4.49
CA HIS A 383 -17.94 -3.47 4.99
C HIS A 383 -17.37 -4.55 4.06
N PRO A 384 -16.04 -4.64 3.91
CA PRO A 384 -15.46 -5.61 3.00
C PRO A 384 -15.76 -7.05 3.47
N PRO A 385 -16.05 -7.97 2.53
CA PRO A 385 -16.25 -9.37 2.87
C PRO A 385 -14.97 -9.98 3.46
N GLU A 386 -15.09 -11.12 4.13
CA GLU A 386 -13.95 -11.91 4.61
C GLU A 386 -13.77 -13.12 3.67
N ALA A 387 -12.74 -13.09 2.82
CA ALA A 387 -12.40 -14.23 1.99
C ALA A 387 -11.71 -15.31 2.82
N VAL A 388 -12.09 -16.58 2.66
CA VAL A 388 -11.52 -17.72 3.41
C VAL A 388 -11.10 -18.81 2.43
N ILE A 389 -9.98 -19.49 2.69
CA ILE A 389 -9.58 -20.68 1.90
C ILE A 389 -9.30 -21.87 2.81
N ASN A 390 -10.02 -22.97 2.57
CA ASN A 390 -9.91 -24.22 3.32
C ASN A 390 -10.02 -23.98 4.84
N GLY A 391 -10.96 -23.10 5.23
CA GLY A 391 -11.17 -22.68 6.62
C GLY A 391 -10.14 -21.69 7.18
N ASN A 392 -9.09 -21.31 6.42
CA ASN A 392 -8.11 -20.32 6.88
C ASN A 392 -8.59 -18.89 6.59
N LYS A 393 -8.81 -18.12 7.68
CA LYS A 393 -9.23 -16.71 7.70
C LYS A 393 -8.05 -15.72 7.72
N GLU A 394 -6.83 -16.18 7.96
CA GLU A 394 -5.66 -15.32 8.12
C GLU A 394 -5.39 -14.52 6.86
N ALA A 395 -5.47 -13.17 6.94
CA ALA A 395 -5.25 -12.14 5.92
C ALA A 395 -3.84 -12.16 5.26
N SER A 396 -3.39 -13.30 4.74
CA SER A 396 -2.04 -13.53 4.23
C SER A 396 -2.04 -14.32 2.92
N ILE A 397 -0.88 -14.31 2.24
CA ILE A 397 -0.63 -15.06 1.02
C ILE A 397 -0.27 -16.50 1.36
N LYS A 398 -0.93 -17.47 0.71
CA LYS A 398 -0.72 -18.89 0.96
C LYS A 398 0.31 -19.50 0.00
N MET A 399 1.41 -20.02 0.54
CA MET A 399 2.40 -20.78 -0.24
C MET A 399 2.08 -22.28 -0.20
N MET A 400 2.16 -22.97 -1.33
CA MET A 400 1.92 -24.42 -1.43
C MET A 400 2.94 -25.09 -2.36
N SER A 401 3.64 -26.11 -1.87
CA SER A 401 4.40 -27.05 -2.73
C SER A 401 3.44 -28.09 -3.30
N VAL A 402 3.48 -28.30 -4.62
CA VAL A 402 2.60 -29.23 -5.35
C VAL A 402 3.37 -29.95 -6.44
N LYS A 403 2.89 -31.12 -6.89
CA LYS A 403 3.53 -31.88 -7.98
C LYS A 403 2.96 -31.50 -9.33
N ALA A 404 3.80 -31.53 -10.36
CA ALA A 404 3.31 -31.41 -11.73
C ALA A 404 2.28 -32.51 -12.04
N GLY A 405 1.12 -32.15 -12.62
CA GLY A 405 0.01 -33.05 -12.90
C GLY A 405 -0.97 -33.28 -11.75
N GLU A 406 -0.68 -32.79 -10.54
CA GLU A 406 -1.56 -32.91 -9.36
C GLU A 406 -2.87 -32.14 -9.54
N ILE A 407 -3.95 -32.64 -8.93
CA ILE A 407 -5.24 -31.93 -8.87
C ILE A 407 -5.43 -31.42 -7.45
N ILE A 408 -5.59 -30.12 -7.31
CA ILE A 408 -5.83 -29.45 -6.03
C ILE A 408 -7.26 -28.95 -5.99
N SER A 409 -7.96 -29.24 -4.90
CA SER A 409 -9.28 -28.68 -4.60
C SER A 409 -9.15 -27.56 -3.56
N LEU A 410 -9.85 -26.46 -3.79
CA LEU A 410 -9.88 -25.29 -2.92
C LEU A 410 -11.31 -24.94 -2.56
N ASP A 411 -11.52 -24.55 -1.31
CA ASP A 411 -12.84 -24.32 -0.73
C ASP A 411 -12.90 -22.96 -0.01
N ALA A 412 -13.64 -22.03 -0.60
CA ALA A 412 -13.96 -20.71 -0.06
C ALA A 412 -15.39 -20.60 0.48
N SER A 413 -16.08 -21.72 0.70
CA SER A 413 -17.47 -21.71 1.22
C SER A 413 -17.60 -21.16 2.64
N ALA A 414 -16.49 -21.01 3.36
CA ALA A 414 -16.44 -20.38 4.67
C ALA A 414 -16.22 -18.85 4.62
N SER A 415 -16.11 -18.26 3.42
CA SER A 415 -16.14 -16.80 3.27
C SER A 415 -17.47 -16.24 3.76
N SER A 416 -17.44 -15.03 4.30
CA SER A 416 -18.61 -14.39 4.90
C SER A 416 -18.62 -12.90 4.66
N ASP A 417 -19.80 -12.31 4.72
CA ASP A 417 -20.00 -10.87 4.63
C ASP A 417 -20.50 -10.32 5.99
N PRO A 418 -19.88 -9.27 6.56
CA PRO A 418 -20.33 -8.70 7.84
C PRO A 418 -21.73 -8.10 7.79
N ASP A 419 -22.16 -7.64 6.62
CA ASP A 419 -23.46 -6.99 6.40
C ASP A 419 -24.53 -8.00 5.94
N ASN A 420 -24.12 -9.25 5.72
CA ASN A 420 -24.92 -10.37 5.20
C ASN A 420 -25.33 -10.21 3.73
N ASP A 421 -24.51 -9.50 2.95
CA ASP A 421 -24.69 -9.41 1.51
C ASP A 421 -24.36 -10.75 0.82
N GLU A 422 -24.95 -10.96 -0.36
CA GLU A 422 -24.60 -12.11 -1.19
C GLU A 422 -23.17 -11.97 -1.73
N LEU A 423 -22.44 -13.10 -1.78
CA LEU A 423 -21.04 -13.13 -2.20
C LEU A 423 -20.87 -13.75 -3.60
N ASP A 424 -20.18 -13.02 -4.46
CA ASP A 424 -19.64 -13.52 -5.71
C ASP A 424 -18.20 -14.03 -5.51
N PHE A 425 -17.89 -15.16 -6.13
CA PHE A 425 -16.56 -15.78 -6.10
C PHE A 425 -15.96 -15.75 -7.49
N ASN A 426 -14.70 -15.34 -7.59
CA ASN A 426 -13.96 -15.34 -8.84
C ASN A 426 -12.52 -15.85 -8.62
N TRP A 427 -12.20 -16.97 -9.25
CA TRP A 427 -10.88 -17.59 -9.24
C TRP A 427 -10.18 -17.36 -10.57
N TRP A 428 -8.96 -16.85 -10.55
CA TRP A 428 -8.22 -16.59 -11.78
C TRP A 428 -6.71 -16.68 -11.59
N ILE A 429 -6.01 -17.01 -12.67
CA ILE A 429 -4.55 -17.11 -12.69
C ILE A 429 -3.95 -15.75 -13.01
N TYR A 430 -3.09 -15.26 -12.10
CA TYR A 430 -2.32 -14.05 -12.31
C TYR A 430 -1.00 -14.37 -13.03
N THR A 431 -1.11 -14.65 -14.32
CA THR A 431 -0.03 -15.17 -15.16
C THR A 431 1.21 -14.28 -15.16
N GLU A 432 1.05 -12.95 -15.11
CA GLU A 432 2.17 -12.00 -15.07
C GLU A 432 3.01 -12.12 -13.80
N ALA A 433 2.38 -12.47 -12.67
CA ALA A 433 3.02 -12.65 -11.36
C ALA A 433 3.74 -13.99 -11.21
N GLY A 434 3.27 -15.05 -11.88
CA GLY A 434 3.89 -16.38 -11.90
C GLY A 434 5.06 -16.51 -12.88
N THR A 435 5.82 -17.60 -12.81
CA THR A 435 6.85 -17.94 -13.81
C THR A 435 6.37 -18.96 -14.84
N TYR A 436 5.24 -19.63 -14.60
CA TYR A 436 4.53 -20.40 -15.62
C TYR A 436 3.67 -19.46 -16.47
N LYS A 437 3.75 -19.58 -17.79
CA LYS A 437 3.18 -18.59 -18.73
C LYS A 437 2.07 -19.12 -19.64
N GLU A 438 1.90 -20.43 -19.69
CA GLU A 438 0.82 -21.02 -20.49
C GLU A 438 -0.53 -20.91 -19.77
N GLU A 439 -1.60 -21.04 -20.54
CA GLU A 439 -2.97 -21.02 -20.01
C GLU A 439 -3.21 -22.21 -19.07
N ILE A 440 -3.89 -21.95 -17.95
CA ILE A 440 -4.36 -22.99 -17.04
C ILE A 440 -5.88 -22.90 -16.96
N LYS A 441 -6.54 -24.00 -17.29
CA LYS A 441 -8.00 -24.10 -17.19
C LYS A 441 -8.41 -24.33 -15.74
N LEU A 442 -9.29 -23.48 -15.25
CA LEU A 442 -9.91 -23.60 -13.93
C LEU A 442 -11.31 -24.19 -14.11
N SER A 443 -11.66 -25.17 -13.29
CA SER A 443 -13.03 -25.71 -13.21
C SER A 443 -13.76 -25.02 -12.06
N ASP A 444 -15.01 -24.62 -12.31
CA ASP A 444 -15.87 -23.94 -11.32
C ASP A 444 -15.25 -22.65 -10.77
N SER A 445 -14.58 -21.88 -11.63
CA SER A 445 -13.87 -20.66 -11.25
C SER A 445 -14.76 -19.51 -10.78
N ASN A 446 -16.08 -19.64 -10.90
CA ASN A 446 -17.06 -18.69 -10.38
C ASN A 446 -17.88 -19.26 -9.20
N ARG A 447 -17.39 -20.31 -8.55
CA ARG A 447 -18.04 -20.95 -7.39
C ARG A 447 -17.15 -20.84 -6.17
N SER A 448 -17.75 -21.00 -4.99
CA SER A 448 -17.01 -21.04 -3.73
C SER A 448 -16.05 -22.23 -3.64
N LYS A 449 -16.28 -23.30 -4.39
CA LYS A 449 -15.38 -24.46 -4.48
C LYS A 449 -14.89 -24.61 -5.91
N MET A 450 -13.60 -24.81 -6.07
CA MET A 450 -12.97 -24.96 -7.38
C MET A 450 -11.90 -26.05 -7.35
N SER A 451 -11.53 -26.54 -8.54
CA SER A 451 -10.40 -27.44 -8.70
C SER A 451 -9.46 -26.93 -9.78
N ILE A 452 -8.16 -27.11 -9.56
CA ILE A 452 -7.10 -26.79 -10.50
C ILE A 452 -6.23 -28.02 -10.73
N LYS A 453 -5.99 -28.36 -11.99
CA LYS A 453 -4.96 -29.34 -12.37
C LYS A 453 -3.66 -28.59 -12.64
N ILE A 454 -2.64 -28.87 -11.84
CA ILE A 454 -1.30 -28.33 -12.04
C ILE A 454 -0.75 -28.90 -13.36
N PRO A 455 -0.30 -28.06 -14.31
CA PRO A 455 0.22 -28.55 -15.58
C PRO A 455 1.42 -29.49 -15.39
N SER A 456 1.49 -30.55 -16.19
CA SER A 456 2.54 -31.57 -16.08
C SER A 456 3.94 -31.04 -16.45
N ASP A 457 4.00 -29.94 -17.19
CA ASP A 457 5.20 -29.23 -17.63
C ASP A 457 5.55 -28.01 -16.76
N ALA A 458 4.79 -27.76 -15.69
CA ALA A 458 5.03 -26.62 -14.79
C ALA A 458 6.16 -26.84 -13.77
N LYS A 459 6.85 -28.00 -13.79
CA LYS A 459 7.93 -28.32 -12.86
C LYS A 459 9.00 -27.21 -12.81
N GLY A 460 9.35 -26.78 -11.59
CA GLY A 460 10.30 -25.70 -11.34
C GLY A 460 9.76 -24.29 -11.62
N LYS A 461 8.44 -24.14 -11.80
CA LYS A 461 7.77 -22.85 -12.00
C LYS A 461 6.83 -22.53 -10.83
N SER A 462 6.47 -21.26 -10.71
CA SER A 462 5.40 -20.78 -9.84
C SER A 462 4.13 -20.45 -10.62
N ILE A 463 2.99 -20.78 -10.02
CA ILE A 463 1.64 -20.42 -10.50
C ILE A 463 0.97 -19.60 -9.40
N HIS A 464 0.44 -18.43 -9.77
CA HIS A 464 -0.26 -17.53 -8.85
C HIS A 464 -1.75 -17.59 -9.13
N LEU A 465 -2.52 -18.13 -8.19
CA LEU A 465 -3.97 -18.18 -8.23
C LEU A 465 -4.53 -17.12 -7.28
N ILE A 466 -5.48 -16.34 -7.76
CA ILE A 466 -6.20 -15.33 -6.96
C ILE A 466 -7.64 -15.82 -6.75
N LEU A 467 -8.08 -15.81 -5.51
CA LEU A 467 -9.49 -15.73 -5.13
C LEU A 467 -9.82 -14.26 -4.93
N GLU A 468 -10.85 -13.79 -5.62
CA GLU A 468 -11.53 -12.54 -5.40
C GLU A 468 -12.93 -12.87 -4.88
N VAL A 469 -13.26 -12.33 -3.69
CA VAL A 469 -14.59 -12.39 -3.11
C VAL A 469 -15.15 -10.97 -3.13
N LYS A 470 -16.34 -10.82 -3.68
CA LYS A 470 -17.00 -9.53 -3.85
C LYS A 470 -18.39 -9.60 -3.24
N ASP A 471 -18.75 -8.61 -2.43
CA ASP A 471 -20.12 -8.48 -1.94
C ASP A 471 -21.05 -7.89 -3.02
N ASN A 472 -22.36 -8.01 -2.81
CA ASN A 472 -23.39 -7.43 -3.66
C ASN A 472 -24.18 -6.33 -2.93
N SER A 473 -23.45 -5.37 -2.35
CA SER A 473 -24.04 -4.20 -1.69
C SER A 473 -24.71 -3.22 -2.67
N ALA A 474 -25.82 -2.63 -2.25
CA ALA A 474 -26.50 -1.56 -2.99
C ALA A 474 -25.73 -0.21 -2.96
N ILE A 475 -24.81 -0.01 -2.01
CA ILE A 475 -24.00 1.23 -1.89
C ILE A 475 -22.89 1.20 -2.95
N ALA A 476 -22.04 0.19 -2.87
CA ALA A 476 -21.02 -0.19 -3.84
C ALA A 476 -20.37 -1.50 -3.38
N SER A 477 -20.04 -2.38 -4.31
CA SER A 477 -19.39 -3.65 -3.98
C SER A 477 -18.00 -3.44 -3.37
N LEU A 478 -17.72 -4.09 -2.24
CA LEU A 478 -16.37 -4.22 -1.69
C LEU A 478 -15.80 -5.60 -1.98
N TYR A 479 -14.48 -5.71 -1.80
CA TYR A 479 -13.69 -6.84 -2.24
C TYR A 479 -12.72 -7.29 -1.15
N ASP A 480 -12.54 -8.59 -1.03
CA ASP A 480 -11.40 -9.19 -0.34
C ASP A 480 -10.74 -10.27 -1.21
N TYR A 481 -9.46 -10.50 -0.96
CA TYR A 481 -8.61 -11.25 -1.86
C TYR A 481 -7.75 -12.26 -1.13
N ARG A 482 -7.54 -13.41 -1.78
CA ARG A 482 -6.53 -14.37 -1.38
C ARG A 482 -5.66 -14.78 -2.55
N ARG A 483 -4.36 -14.66 -2.36
CA ARG A 483 -3.38 -15.23 -3.26
C ARG A 483 -2.90 -16.58 -2.74
N ILE A 484 -2.86 -17.56 -3.65
CA ILE A 484 -2.20 -18.84 -3.46
C ILE A 484 -1.06 -18.92 -4.46
N ILE A 485 0.14 -19.24 -3.98
CA ILE A 485 1.32 -19.43 -4.82
C ILE A 485 1.70 -20.91 -4.78
N PHE A 486 1.52 -21.58 -5.90
CA PHE A 486 1.97 -22.95 -6.09
C PHE A 486 3.42 -22.96 -6.55
N SER A 487 4.29 -23.61 -5.77
CA SER A 487 5.65 -23.98 -6.18
C SER A 487 5.61 -25.41 -6.70
N VAL A 488 5.87 -25.60 -8.00
CA VAL A 488 5.66 -26.91 -8.65
C VAL A 488 6.96 -27.72 -8.67
N GLU A 489 6.90 -28.93 -8.11
CA GLU A 489 8.01 -29.87 -7.96
C GLU A 489 8.01 -31.02 -8.98
#